data_AF-A0A7Y3F9R6-F1
#
_entry.id   AF-A0A7Y3F9R6-F1
#
_cell.length_a   1.000
_cell.length_b   1.000
_cell.length_c   1.000
_cell.angle_alpha   90.00
_cell.angle_beta   90.00
_cell.angle_gamma   90.00
#
_symmetry.space_group_name_H-M   'P 1'
#
loop_
_entity.id
_entity.type
_entity.pdbx_description
1 polymer ?
#
loop_
_entity_poly.entity_id
_entity_poly.type
_entity_poly.pdbx_seq_one_letter_code
_entity_poly.pdbx_strand_id
1 'polypeptide(L)'
;MLIAIALSIFPLIGGQFEEALVFLIPVAFHVFMNYWRKAKGKKRNNRKLLILRVFLLSKTSAFTFTRLVKYWKHFGSYFTVADPSFYKIFWRKKFNHRFPIFIIILFLLFTQLTWTTDLETTGILFGVVVFLLIVGAFIYVPFSTKRMGDKFISSEAHLNKRLAKLDANPIRYDNTFKEFPIMCYDNTWKIGVNTLVHEASVIMMDLRGFSEKNKGCEFEIDFILDHVPVQRILFVCKPEALALVKKTIMERWEMLAETSPNHKVTTPQASLFVAEKENNKELQSIMDLLLKGAEAK
;
A
#
# COMPACT_ATOMS: atom_id res chain seq x y z
N MET A 1 1.60 25.05 -10.20
CA MET A 1 1.80 25.59 -8.83
C MET A 1 3.22 26.13 -8.63
N LEU A 2 4.29 25.32 -8.67
CA LEU A 2 5.66 25.82 -8.47
C LEU A 2 6.09 26.89 -9.49
N ILE A 3 5.73 26.72 -10.78
CA ILE A 3 5.99 27.71 -11.83
C ILE A 3 5.22 29.01 -11.56
N ALA A 4 3.93 28.94 -11.23
CA ALA A 4 3.12 30.12 -10.90
C ALA A 4 3.61 30.85 -9.64
N ILE A 5 4.08 30.11 -8.63
CA ILE A 5 4.72 30.69 -7.44
C ILE A 5 6.01 31.40 -7.84
N ALA A 6 6.88 30.77 -8.64
CA ALA A 6 8.12 31.38 -9.12
C ALA A 6 7.85 32.65 -9.95
N LEU A 7 6.85 32.62 -10.83
CA LEU A 7 6.45 33.76 -11.66
C LEU A 7 5.79 34.88 -10.84
N SER A 8 5.20 34.59 -9.68
CA SER A 8 4.64 35.62 -8.79
C SER A 8 5.71 36.37 -7.97
N ILE A 9 6.89 35.77 -7.75
CA ILE A 9 7.93 36.35 -6.88
C ILE A 9 8.58 37.58 -7.52
N PHE A 10 8.83 37.55 -8.83
CA PHE A 10 9.53 38.63 -9.53
C PHE A 10 8.71 39.96 -9.56
N PRO A 11 7.41 39.96 -9.89
CA PRO A 11 6.57 41.17 -9.80
C PRO A 11 6.33 41.65 -8.36
N LEU A 12 6.26 40.73 -7.37
CA LEU A 12 6.14 41.06 -5.95
C LEU A 12 7.34 41.87 -5.43
N ILE A 13 8.56 41.48 -5.82
CA ILE A 13 9.80 42.19 -5.46
C ILE A 13 9.87 43.56 -6.15
N GLY A 14 9.34 43.67 -7.37
CA GLY A 14 9.30 44.91 -8.15
C GLY A 14 8.14 45.86 -7.81
N GLY A 15 7.30 45.56 -6.81
CA GLY A 15 6.15 46.38 -6.43
C GLY A 15 4.97 46.34 -7.40
N GLN A 16 4.97 45.43 -8.37
CA GLN A 16 3.91 45.24 -9.37
C GLN A 16 2.87 44.24 -8.85
N PHE A 17 2.07 44.69 -7.88
CA PHE A 17 1.12 43.84 -7.17
C PHE A 17 0.00 43.27 -8.06
N GLU A 18 -0.45 44.01 -9.07
CA GLU A 18 -1.51 43.53 -9.98
C GLU A 18 -1.04 42.33 -10.82
N GLU A 19 0.18 42.37 -11.34
CA GLU A 19 0.76 41.27 -12.11
C GLU A 19 1.02 40.04 -11.23
N ALA A 20 1.46 40.24 -9.99
CA ALA A 20 1.60 39.15 -9.02
C ALA A 20 0.24 38.51 -8.69
N LEU A 21 -0.83 39.30 -8.55
CA LEU A 21 -2.18 38.83 -8.24
C LEU A 21 -2.70 37.84 -9.29
N VAL A 22 -2.41 38.07 -10.57
CA VAL A 22 -2.80 37.15 -11.68
C VAL A 22 -2.26 35.74 -11.45
N PHE A 23 -1.07 35.59 -10.87
CA PHE A 23 -0.48 34.28 -10.57
C PHE A 23 -0.86 33.74 -9.19
N LEU A 24 -1.08 34.62 -8.20
CA LEU A 24 -1.46 34.24 -6.84
C LEU A 24 -2.91 33.72 -6.76
N ILE A 25 -3.85 34.28 -7.53
CA ILE A 25 -5.26 33.85 -7.52
C ILE A 25 -5.40 32.36 -7.91
N PRO A 26 -4.82 31.87 -9.03
CA PRO A 26 -4.85 30.45 -9.36
C PRO A 26 -4.17 29.55 -8.32
N VAL A 27 -3.10 30.04 -7.67
CA VAL A 27 -2.40 29.32 -6.60
C VAL A 27 -3.29 29.20 -5.36
N ALA A 28 -3.89 30.30 -4.91
CA ALA A 28 -4.83 30.32 -3.80
C ALA A 28 -6.04 29.41 -4.07
N PHE A 29 -6.61 29.48 -5.28
CA PHE A 29 -7.69 28.59 -5.71
C PHE A 29 -7.26 27.11 -5.67
N HIS A 30 -6.07 26.76 -6.16
CA HIS A 30 -5.55 25.40 -6.09
C HIS A 30 -5.31 24.91 -4.64
N VAL A 31 -4.79 25.77 -3.77
CA VAL A 31 -4.58 25.47 -2.35
C VAL A 31 -5.92 25.25 -1.66
N PHE A 32 -6.89 26.15 -1.88
CA PHE A 32 -8.25 26.04 -1.36
C PHE A 32 -8.92 24.76 -1.84
N MET A 33 -8.89 24.48 -3.15
CA MET A 33 -9.47 23.26 -3.72
C MET A 33 -8.83 21.99 -3.15
N ASN A 34 -7.51 21.98 -2.96
CA ASN A 34 -6.82 20.85 -2.33
C ASN A 34 -7.19 20.68 -0.85
N TYR A 35 -7.26 21.79 -0.11
CA TYR A 35 -7.71 21.77 1.30
C TYR A 35 -9.13 21.25 1.41
N TRP A 36 -10.05 21.79 0.61
CA TRP A 36 -11.45 21.39 0.59
C TRP A 36 -11.64 19.94 0.18
N ARG A 37 -10.95 19.47 -0.87
CA ARG A 37 -10.94 18.07 -1.30
C ARG A 37 -10.43 17.15 -0.19
N LYS A 38 -9.35 17.52 0.50
CA LYS A 38 -8.84 16.75 1.65
C LYS A 38 -9.83 16.73 2.81
N ALA A 39 -10.45 17.86 3.14
CA ALA A 39 -11.45 17.95 4.20
C ALA A 39 -12.67 17.07 3.91
N LYS A 40 -13.19 17.09 2.68
CA LYS A 40 -14.25 16.16 2.23
C LYS A 40 -13.77 14.71 2.25
N GLY A 41 -12.56 14.47 1.78
CA GLY A 41 -11.95 13.15 1.74
C GLY A 41 -11.83 12.50 3.12
N LYS A 42 -11.52 13.27 4.16
CA LYS A 42 -11.47 12.80 5.56
C LYS A 42 -12.83 12.33 6.10
N LYS A 43 -13.94 12.86 5.60
CA LYS A 43 -15.29 12.47 6.01
C LYS A 43 -15.79 11.17 5.35
N ARG A 44 -15.10 10.68 4.33
CA ARG A 44 -15.48 9.44 3.64
C ARG A 44 -15.20 8.26 4.56
N ASN A 45 -16.12 7.29 4.60
CA ASN A 45 -15.88 6.04 5.33
C ASN A 45 -14.67 5.31 4.73
N ASN A 46 -13.66 5.07 5.55
CA ASN A 46 -12.44 4.39 5.15
C ASN A 46 -12.59 2.88 5.38
N ARG A 47 -13.03 2.14 4.35
CA ARG A 47 -13.18 0.67 4.43
C ARG A 47 -11.80 0.01 4.51
N LYS A 48 -11.29 -0.19 5.72
CA LYS A 48 -9.95 -0.77 5.99
C LYS A 48 -9.96 -2.27 5.62
N LEU A 49 -9.22 -2.70 4.61
CA LEU A 49 -9.10 -4.11 4.22
C LEU A 49 -7.81 -4.72 4.75
N LEU A 50 -7.88 -5.81 5.51
CA LEU A 50 -6.69 -6.59 5.86
C LEU A 50 -6.53 -7.76 4.90
N ILE A 51 -5.34 -7.87 4.28
CA ILE A 51 -5.00 -8.96 3.37
C ILE A 51 -3.95 -9.86 4.04
N LEU A 52 -4.37 -11.06 4.41
CA LEU A 52 -3.51 -12.14 4.91
C LEU A 52 -3.22 -13.12 3.76
N ARG A 53 -2.01 -13.67 3.71
CA ARG A 53 -1.53 -14.48 2.57
C ARG A 53 -0.66 -15.62 3.06
N VAL A 54 -0.89 -16.81 2.53
CA VAL A 54 0.02 -17.95 2.69
C VAL A 54 1.26 -17.74 1.82
N PHE A 55 2.45 -17.85 2.42
CA PHE A 55 3.73 -17.71 1.72
C PHE A 55 3.90 -18.80 0.64
N LEU A 56 4.61 -18.45 -0.45
CA LEU A 56 4.76 -19.17 -1.74
C LEU A 56 3.67 -18.85 -2.77
N LEU A 57 3.67 -17.60 -3.25
CA LEU A 57 2.71 -17.12 -4.22
C LEU A 57 3.29 -17.13 -5.65
N SER A 58 2.56 -17.77 -6.57
CA SER A 58 2.83 -17.79 -8.02
C SER A 58 2.72 -16.39 -8.65
N LYS A 59 3.27 -16.19 -9.86
CA LYS A 59 3.15 -14.93 -10.61
C LYS A 59 1.69 -14.45 -10.79
N THR A 60 0.72 -15.36 -10.84
CA THR A 60 -0.71 -15.06 -11.05
C THR A 60 -1.36 -14.42 -9.82
N SER A 61 -1.10 -14.95 -8.63
CA SER A 61 -1.61 -14.37 -7.38
C SER A 61 -1.12 -12.92 -7.13
N ALA A 62 0.08 -12.59 -7.61
CA ALA A 62 0.63 -11.23 -7.58
C ALA A 62 -0.15 -10.27 -8.50
N PHE A 63 -0.65 -10.75 -9.63
CA PHE A 63 -1.49 -9.98 -10.55
C PHE A 63 -2.85 -9.66 -9.92
N THR A 64 -3.54 -10.66 -9.37
CA THR A 64 -4.83 -10.50 -8.70
C THR A 64 -4.72 -9.52 -7.53
N PHE A 65 -3.66 -9.65 -6.71
CA PHE A 65 -3.36 -8.68 -5.64
C PHE A 65 -3.16 -7.26 -6.15
N THR A 66 -2.32 -7.08 -7.18
CA THR A 66 -1.95 -5.76 -7.69
C THR A 66 -3.19 -5.05 -8.22
N ARG A 67 -4.08 -5.78 -8.91
CA ARG A 67 -5.34 -5.21 -9.40
C ARG A 67 -6.34 -4.93 -8.28
N LEU A 68 -6.48 -5.85 -7.32
CA LEU A 68 -7.33 -5.67 -6.14
C LEU A 68 -6.96 -4.38 -5.40
N VAL A 69 -5.69 -4.22 -5.06
CA VAL A 69 -5.18 -3.01 -4.40
C VAL A 69 -5.37 -1.76 -5.25
N LYS A 70 -5.17 -1.86 -6.58
CA LYS A 70 -5.36 -0.76 -7.52
C LYS A 70 -6.80 -0.21 -7.48
N TYR A 71 -7.80 -1.06 -7.29
CA TYR A 71 -9.20 -0.64 -7.22
C TYR A 71 -9.67 -0.37 -5.78
N TRP A 72 -9.20 -1.15 -4.79
CA TRP A 72 -9.58 -0.99 -3.38
C TRP A 72 -9.29 0.40 -2.83
N LYS A 73 -8.21 1.06 -3.29
CA LYS A 73 -7.86 2.43 -2.90
C LYS A 73 -8.97 3.46 -3.11
N HIS A 74 -10.00 3.14 -3.92
CA HIS A 74 -11.15 4.02 -4.09
C HIS A 74 -12.19 3.88 -2.97
N PHE A 75 -12.20 2.75 -2.25
CA PHE A 75 -13.13 2.42 -1.18
C PHE A 75 -12.52 2.55 0.21
N GLY A 76 -11.22 2.28 0.34
CA GLY A 76 -10.53 2.41 1.61
C GLY A 76 -9.04 2.10 1.56
N SER A 77 -8.41 2.26 2.71
CA SER A 77 -7.05 1.82 2.99
C SER A 77 -7.00 0.30 3.01
N TYR A 78 -5.83 -0.25 2.73
CA TYR A 78 -5.59 -1.67 2.94
C TYR A 78 -4.32 -1.87 3.76
N PHE A 79 -4.34 -2.96 4.51
CA PHE A 79 -3.29 -3.51 5.32
C PHE A 79 -2.83 -4.82 4.69
N THR A 80 -1.54 -5.05 4.72
CA THR A 80 -0.98 -6.35 4.34
C THR A 80 0.24 -6.58 5.21
N VAL A 81 0.37 -7.80 5.72
CA VAL A 81 1.58 -8.25 6.39
C VAL A 81 2.47 -8.84 5.30
N ALA A 82 3.59 -8.19 5.04
CA ALA A 82 4.54 -8.64 4.03
C ALA A 82 5.89 -8.98 4.67
N ASP A 83 6.50 -10.05 4.18
CA ASP A 83 7.83 -10.48 4.59
C ASP A 83 8.92 -9.54 4.03
N PRO A 84 10.00 -9.29 4.80
CA PRO A 84 11.13 -8.46 4.37
C PRO A 84 11.68 -8.79 2.96
N SER A 85 11.66 -10.05 2.53
CA SER A 85 12.14 -10.51 1.23
C SER A 85 11.33 -9.97 0.04
N PHE A 86 10.03 -9.70 0.23
CA PHE A 86 9.16 -9.10 -0.80
C PHE A 86 9.66 -7.70 -1.20
N TYR A 87 10.30 -6.99 -0.27
CA TYR A 87 10.82 -5.65 -0.52
C TYR A 87 12.05 -5.65 -1.45
N LYS A 88 12.95 -6.63 -1.34
CA LYS A 88 14.12 -6.75 -2.23
C LYS A 88 13.69 -6.79 -3.69
N ILE A 89 12.58 -7.47 -3.98
CA ILE A 89 11.98 -7.58 -5.30
C ILE A 89 11.30 -6.26 -5.72
N PHE A 90 10.50 -5.64 -4.84
CA PHE A 90 9.80 -4.40 -5.14
C PHE A 90 10.76 -3.21 -5.37
N TRP A 91 11.77 -3.07 -4.52
CA TRP A 91 12.80 -2.04 -4.63
C TRP A 91 13.58 -2.19 -5.93
N ARG A 92 14.03 -3.41 -6.26
CA ARG A 92 14.74 -3.70 -7.51
C ARG A 92 13.89 -3.32 -8.72
N LYS A 93 12.59 -3.65 -8.73
CA LYS A 93 11.67 -3.24 -9.82
C LYS A 93 11.53 -1.72 -9.92
N LYS A 94 11.31 -1.02 -8.80
CA LYS A 94 11.12 0.44 -8.79
C LYS A 94 12.40 1.18 -9.19
N PHE A 95 13.55 0.71 -8.72
CA PHE A 95 14.88 1.22 -9.10
C PHE A 95 15.12 1.02 -10.60
N ASN A 96 14.95 -0.21 -11.10
CA ASN A 96 15.14 -0.53 -12.52
C ASN A 96 14.24 0.28 -13.46
N HIS A 97 13.04 0.68 -13.03
CA HIS A 97 12.15 1.47 -13.87
C HIS A 97 12.44 2.99 -13.83
N ARG A 98 12.81 3.53 -12.66
CA ARG A 98 13.04 4.99 -12.52
C ARG A 98 14.45 5.42 -12.85
N PHE A 99 15.44 4.55 -12.63
CA PHE A 99 16.84 4.86 -12.85
C PHE A 99 17.14 5.21 -14.33
N PRO A 100 16.66 4.44 -15.33
CA PRO A 100 16.90 4.79 -16.73
C PRO A 100 16.30 6.14 -17.12
N ILE A 101 15.07 6.42 -16.67
CA ILE A 101 14.40 7.71 -16.95
C ILE A 101 15.19 8.87 -16.37
N PHE A 102 15.66 8.73 -15.12
CA PHE A 102 16.48 9.75 -14.47
C PHE A 102 17.81 9.98 -15.21
N ILE A 103 18.50 8.91 -15.62
CA ILE A 103 19.74 9.00 -16.38
C ILE A 103 19.52 9.67 -17.74
N ILE A 104 18.42 9.37 -18.43
CA ILE A 104 18.08 10.02 -19.71
C ILE A 104 17.84 11.52 -19.50
N ILE A 105 17.05 11.91 -18.48
CA ILE A 105 16.79 13.32 -18.19
C ILE A 105 18.09 14.05 -17.85
N LEU A 106 18.93 13.45 -17.02
CA LEU A 106 20.22 14.03 -16.65
C LEU A 106 21.15 14.18 -17.85
N PHE A 107 21.19 13.17 -18.73
CA PHE A 107 21.96 13.22 -19.97
C PHE A 107 21.47 14.35 -20.89
N LEU A 108 20.16 14.48 -21.07
CA LEU A 108 19.58 15.58 -21.88
C LEU A 108 19.89 16.95 -21.27
N LEU A 109 19.83 17.10 -19.95
CA LEU A 109 20.20 18.37 -19.29
C LEU A 109 21.69 18.66 -19.45
N PHE A 110 22.54 17.63 -19.34
CA PHE A 110 23.97 17.76 -19.51
C PHE A 110 24.32 18.22 -20.93
N THR A 111 23.76 17.57 -21.95
CA THR A 111 24.02 17.93 -23.36
C THR A 111 23.54 19.33 -23.71
N GLN A 112 22.41 19.78 -23.13
CA GLN A 112 21.94 21.16 -23.29
C GLN A 112 22.89 22.18 -22.62
N LEU A 113 23.43 21.84 -21.45
CA LEU A 113 24.33 22.73 -20.70
C LEU A 113 25.73 22.82 -21.32
N THR A 114 26.18 21.77 -22.02
CA THR A 114 27.52 21.69 -22.62
C THR A 114 27.52 21.84 -24.15
N TRP A 115 26.41 22.24 -24.78
CA TRP A 115 26.31 22.30 -26.24
C TRP A 115 27.29 23.31 -26.87
N THR A 116 27.65 24.36 -26.13
CA THR A 116 28.53 25.44 -26.59
C THR A 116 29.92 25.41 -25.95
N THR A 117 30.22 24.43 -25.10
CA THR A 117 31.49 24.35 -24.37
C THR A 117 32.52 23.54 -25.14
N ASP A 118 33.80 23.87 -24.98
CA ASP A 118 34.91 23.10 -25.53
C ASP A 118 35.05 21.72 -24.86
N LEU A 119 35.87 20.84 -25.44
CA LEU A 119 36.01 19.46 -25.00
C LEU A 119 36.61 19.33 -23.60
N GLU A 120 37.53 20.22 -23.22
CA GLU A 120 38.21 20.19 -21.92
C GLU A 120 37.22 20.57 -20.81
N THR A 121 36.50 21.68 -20.99
CA THR A 121 35.45 22.13 -20.07
C THR A 121 34.33 21.09 -19.96
N THR A 122 33.93 20.48 -21.07
CA THR A 122 32.91 19.42 -21.10
C THR A 122 33.37 18.21 -20.28
N GLY A 123 34.63 17.80 -20.39
CA GLY A 123 35.21 16.70 -19.61
C GLY A 123 35.20 16.97 -18.10
N ILE A 124 35.56 18.19 -17.69
CA ILE A 124 35.53 18.61 -16.27
C ILE A 124 34.08 18.58 -15.74
N LEU A 125 33.13 19.16 -16.46
CA LEU A 125 31.71 19.16 -16.08
C LEU A 125 31.16 17.74 -15.99
N PHE A 126 31.54 16.86 -16.92
CA PHE A 126 31.16 15.45 -16.85
C PHE A 126 31.69 14.79 -15.58
N GLY A 127 32.97 15.02 -15.23
CA GLY A 127 33.58 14.53 -14.00
C GLY A 127 32.83 15.01 -12.74
N VAL A 128 32.45 16.29 -12.69
CA VAL A 128 31.65 16.86 -11.60
C VAL A 128 30.27 16.20 -11.50
N VAL A 129 29.57 16.00 -12.63
CA VAL A 129 28.26 15.34 -12.65
C VAL A 129 28.36 13.91 -12.16
N VAL A 130 29.36 13.13 -12.61
CA VAL A 130 29.60 11.77 -12.15
C VAL A 130 29.91 11.75 -10.65
N PHE A 131 30.73 12.67 -10.16
CA PHE A 131 31.03 12.78 -8.73
C PHE A 131 29.77 13.07 -7.91
N LEU A 132 28.94 14.04 -8.33
CA LEU A 132 27.67 14.36 -7.67
C LEU A 132 26.68 13.19 -7.71
N LEU A 133 26.66 12.40 -8.78
CA LEU A 133 25.86 11.17 -8.85
C LEU A 133 26.32 10.13 -7.84
N ILE A 134 27.63 9.94 -7.68
CA ILE A 134 28.21 9.01 -6.71
C ILE A 134 27.86 9.47 -5.30
N VAL A 135 28.12 10.74 -4.96
CA VAL A 135 27.77 11.33 -3.67
C VAL A 135 26.26 11.21 -3.40
N GLY A 136 25.44 11.57 -4.40
CA GLY A 136 23.99 11.44 -4.35
C GLY A 136 23.54 10.00 -4.09
N ALA A 137 24.19 9.00 -4.69
CA ALA A 137 23.92 7.59 -4.43
C ALA A 137 24.32 7.17 -3.00
N PHE A 138 25.49 7.60 -2.52
CA PHE A 138 25.95 7.35 -1.15
C PHE A 138 25.07 8.00 -0.08
N ILE A 139 24.37 9.10 -0.40
CA ILE A 139 23.37 9.72 0.50
C ILE A 139 22.01 9.02 0.35
N TYR A 140 21.58 8.79 -0.89
CA TYR A 140 20.26 8.24 -1.19
C TYR A 140 20.10 6.81 -0.68
N VAL A 141 21.12 5.96 -0.80
CA VAL A 141 21.04 4.56 -0.39
C VAL A 141 20.78 4.45 1.13
N PRO A 142 21.61 5.00 2.04
CA PRO A 142 21.35 4.98 3.48
C PRO A 142 20.03 5.65 3.87
N PHE A 143 19.71 6.81 3.26
CA PHE A 143 18.44 7.50 3.54
C PHE A 143 17.23 6.64 3.14
N SER A 144 17.29 5.99 1.98
CA SER A 144 16.24 5.09 1.51
C SER A 144 16.12 3.86 2.42
N THR A 145 17.24 3.26 2.84
CA THR A 145 17.29 2.14 3.78
C THR A 145 16.74 2.51 5.15
N LYS A 146 17.07 3.69 5.69
CA LYS A 146 16.51 4.16 6.97
C LYS A 146 15.01 4.38 6.89
N ARG A 147 14.54 5.08 5.85
CA ARG A 147 13.11 5.28 5.59
C ARG A 147 12.35 3.97 5.33
N MET A 148 13.05 2.91 4.97
CA MET A 148 12.51 1.56 4.91
C MET A 148 12.43 0.91 6.29
N GLY A 149 13.46 1.08 7.13
CA GLY A 149 13.45 0.66 8.53
C GLY A 149 12.20 1.16 9.27
N ASP A 150 11.82 2.43 9.05
CA ASP A 150 10.60 3.03 9.62
C ASP A 150 9.28 2.34 9.19
N LYS A 151 9.31 1.51 8.14
CA LYS A 151 8.15 0.73 7.71
C LYS A 151 8.02 -0.60 8.45
N PHE A 152 9.08 -1.07 9.11
CA PHE A 152 9.03 -2.25 9.97
C PHE A 152 8.37 -1.88 11.29
N ILE A 153 7.39 -2.68 11.70
CA ILE A 153 6.72 -2.54 12.98
C ILE A 153 7.54 -3.29 14.01
N SER A 154 8.21 -2.54 14.88
CA SER A 154 9.02 -3.07 15.98
C SER A 154 8.24 -3.20 17.29
N SER A 155 7.10 -2.51 17.43
CA SER A 155 6.26 -2.53 18.62
C SER A 155 4.82 -2.10 18.29
N GLU A 156 3.89 -2.45 19.18
CA GLU A 156 2.48 -2.05 19.10
C GLU A 156 2.33 -0.52 19.18
N ALA A 157 3.09 0.16 20.05
CA ALA A 157 3.09 1.62 20.14
C ALA A 157 3.50 2.29 18.80
N HIS A 158 4.50 1.73 18.11
CA HIS A 158 4.89 2.21 16.78
C HIS A 158 3.76 2.02 15.75
N LEU A 159 3.07 0.88 15.80
CA LEU A 159 1.92 0.59 14.95
C LEU A 159 0.78 1.59 15.19
N ASN A 160 0.37 1.77 16.43
CA ASN A 160 -0.72 2.67 16.81
C ASN A 160 -0.42 4.12 16.41
N LYS A 161 0.83 4.58 16.57
CA LYS A 161 1.25 5.91 16.09
C LYS A 161 1.10 6.05 14.57
N ARG A 162 1.44 5.02 13.80
CA ARG A 162 1.31 5.03 12.34
C ARG A 162 -0.16 4.97 11.92
N LEU A 163 -1.00 4.18 12.60
CA LEU A 163 -2.45 4.12 12.37
C LEU A 163 -3.10 5.48 12.64
N ALA A 164 -2.78 6.12 13.76
CA ALA A 164 -3.26 7.48 14.06
C ALA A 164 -2.88 8.49 12.97
N LYS A 165 -1.67 8.38 12.40
CA LYS A 165 -1.23 9.21 11.27
C LYS A 165 -1.99 8.92 9.97
N LEU A 166 -2.37 7.67 9.74
CA LEU A 166 -3.23 7.27 8.63
C LEU A 166 -4.63 7.88 8.80
N ASP A 167 -5.23 7.73 9.98
CA ASP A 167 -6.58 8.20 10.26
C ASP A 167 -6.66 9.74 10.25
N ALA A 168 -5.62 10.44 10.71
CA ALA A 168 -5.52 11.90 10.59
C ALA A 168 -5.43 12.40 9.13
N ASN A 169 -4.89 11.57 8.23
CA ASN A 169 -4.69 11.94 6.82
C ASN A 169 -4.82 10.71 5.90
N PRO A 170 -6.05 10.22 5.65
CA PRO A 170 -6.29 8.95 4.99
C PRO A 170 -6.22 9.05 3.46
N ILE A 171 -6.33 10.26 2.90
CA ILE A 171 -6.48 10.50 1.46
C ILE A 171 -5.18 11.04 0.83
N ARG A 172 -4.86 10.55 -0.37
CA ARG A 172 -3.79 11.04 -1.25
C ARG A 172 -4.26 12.25 -2.07
N TYR A 173 -3.32 12.90 -2.74
CA TYR A 173 -3.63 14.04 -3.63
C TYR A 173 -4.55 13.66 -4.81
N ASP A 174 -4.54 12.40 -5.25
CA ASP A 174 -5.42 11.87 -6.29
C ASP A 174 -6.83 11.48 -5.77
N ASN A 175 -7.17 11.84 -4.52
CA ASN A 175 -8.43 11.53 -3.85
C ASN A 175 -8.67 10.02 -3.58
N THR A 176 -7.61 9.20 -3.66
CA THR A 176 -7.65 7.79 -3.25
C THR A 176 -7.16 7.62 -1.81
N PHE A 177 -7.56 6.53 -1.15
CA PHE A 177 -7.08 6.19 0.17
C PHE A 177 -5.62 5.74 0.14
N LYS A 178 -4.90 6.04 1.22
CA LYS A 178 -3.51 5.62 1.40
C LYS A 178 -3.44 4.15 1.71
N GLU A 179 -2.40 3.52 1.17
CA GLU A 179 -2.01 2.16 1.52
C GLU A 179 -1.27 2.17 2.85
N PHE A 180 -1.40 1.08 3.59
CA PHE A 180 -0.69 0.90 4.84
C PHE A 180 -0.09 -0.52 4.92
N PRO A 181 0.93 -0.81 4.09
CA PRO A 181 1.67 -2.04 4.21
C PRO A 181 2.42 -2.06 5.55
N ILE A 182 2.28 -3.17 6.25
CA ILE A 182 3.04 -3.47 7.44
C ILE A 182 4.08 -4.51 7.09
N MET A 183 5.32 -4.22 7.46
CA MET A 183 6.37 -5.21 7.46
C MET A 183 6.55 -5.66 8.91
N CYS A 184 6.41 -6.95 9.14
CA CYS A 184 6.74 -7.58 10.40
C CYS A 184 7.89 -8.56 10.17
N TYR A 185 8.70 -8.77 11.21
CA TYR A 185 9.60 -9.90 11.27
C TYR A 185 8.81 -11.17 11.68
N ASP A 186 9.37 -12.35 11.43
CA ASP A 186 8.73 -13.65 11.74
C ASP A 186 8.31 -13.81 13.21
N ASN A 187 8.90 -13.05 14.14
CA ASN A 187 8.56 -13.04 15.56
C ASN A 187 7.63 -11.90 15.99
N THR A 188 7.31 -10.94 15.12
CA THR A 188 6.51 -9.73 15.44
C THR A 188 5.21 -9.62 14.65
N TRP A 189 4.97 -10.54 13.70
CA TRP A 189 3.76 -10.52 12.87
C TRP A 189 2.48 -10.70 13.70
N LYS A 190 2.52 -11.50 14.78
CA LYS A 190 1.37 -11.70 15.67
C LYS A 190 0.89 -10.39 16.31
N ILE A 191 1.82 -9.52 16.71
CA ILE A 191 1.52 -8.20 17.28
C ILE A 191 0.80 -7.33 16.24
N GLY A 192 1.34 -7.31 15.01
CA GLY A 192 0.76 -6.56 13.91
C GLY A 192 -0.62 -7.05 13.51
N VAL A 193 -0.79 -8.37 13.36
CA VAL A 193 -2.09 -8.98 13.00
C VAL A 193 -3.12 -8.74 14.08
N ASN A 194 -2.77 -8.93 15.36
CA ASN A 194 -3.71 -8.71 16.47
C ASN A 194 -4.31 -7.30 16.43
N THR A 195 -3.47 -6.28 16.27
CA THR A 195 -3.97 -4.89 16.18
C THR A 195 -4.80 -4.68 14.91
N LEU A 196 -4.30 -5.13 13.76
CA LEU A 196 -4.93 -4.85 12.47
C LEU A 196 -6.26 -5.54 12.25
N VAL A 197 -6.44 -6.71 12.86
CA VAL A 197 -7.68 -7.47 12.79
C VAL A 197 -8.85 -6.67 13.38
N HIS A 198 -8.62 -5.95 14.48
CA HIS A 198 -9.62 -5.08 15.10
C HIS A 198 -9.85 -3.79 14.29
N GLU A 199 -8.79 -3.26 13.67
CA GLU A 199 -8.85 -2.05 12.83
C GLU A 199 -9.56 -2.26 11.49
N ALA A 200 -9.40 -3.44 10.88
CA ALA A 200 -9.96 -3.76 9.58
C ALA A 200 -11.49 -3.78 9.59
N SER A 201 -12.13 -3.33 8.52
CA SER A 201 -13.56 -3.54 8.24
C SER A 201 -13.82 -4.95 7.73
N VAL A 202 -12.93 -5.46 6.88
CA VAL A 202 -13.04 -6.77 6.25
C VAL A 202 -11.66 -7.40 6.13
N ILE A 203 -11.61 -8.73 6.20
CA ILE A 203 -10.40 -9.52 6.04
C ILE A 203 -10.52 -10.35 4.77
N MET A 204 -9.48 -10.33 3.95
CA MET A 204 -9.27 -11.29 2.87
C MET A 204 -8.12 -12.21 3.25
N MET A 205 -8.38 -13.51 3.37
CA MET A 205 -7.35 -14.51 3.55
C MET A 205 -7.13 -15.28 2.25
N ASP A 206 -5.95 -15.10 1.67
CA ASP A 206 -5.55 -15.73 0.41
C ASP A 206 -4.89 -17.09 0.68
N LEU A 207 -5.67 -18.15 0.49
CA LEU A 207 -5.34 -19.57 0.68
C LEU A 207 -5.02 -20.27 -0.64
N ARG A 208 -4.76 -19.56 -1.74
CA ARG A 208 -4.48 -20.18 -3.06
C ARG A 208 -3.15 -20.95 -3.11
N GLY A 209 -2.28 -20.73 -2.15
CA GLY A 209 -1.07 -21.53 -1.94
C GLY A 209 -1.26 -22.68 -0.95
N PHE A 210 -2.42 -22.82 -0.30
CA PHE A 210 -2.65 -23.79 0.78
C PHE A 210 -2.67 -25.23 0.28
N SER A 211 -2.00 -26.10 1.01
CA SER A 211 -1.85 -27.53 0.75
C SER A 211 -1.47 -28.26 2.04
N GLU A 212 -1.57 -29.60 2.03
CA GLU A 212 -1.13 -30.44 3.15
C GLU A 212 0.34 -30.20 3.56
N LYS A 213 1.19 -29.74 2.64
CA LYS A 213 2.62 -29.49 2.87
C LYS A 213 2.93 -28.15 3.52
N ASN A 214 1.97 -27.23 3.58
CA ASN A 214 2.15 -25.88 4.12
C ASN A 214 0.96 -25.45 5.00
N LYS A 215 0.69 -26.26 6.03
CA LYS A 215 -0.27 -26.01 7.13
C LYS A 215 0.07 -24.83 8.04
N GLY A 216 1.14 -24.09 7.74
CA GLY A 216 1.59 -22.96 8.54
C GLY A 216 0.56 -21.85 8.70
N CYS A 217 -0.52 -21.83 7.89
CA CYS A 217 -1.59 -20.84 8.01
C CYS A 217 -2.81 -21.30 8.82
N GLU A 218 -2.78 -22.50 9.41
CA GLU A 218 -3.86 -22.98 10.28
C GLU A 218 -4.03 -22.07 11.51
N PHE A 219 -2.92 -21.62 12.08
CA PHE A 219 -2.93 -20.67 13.19
C PHE A 219 -3.56 -19.33 12.79
N GLU A 220 -3.34 -18.83 11.57
CA GLU A 220 -3.95 -17.59 11.09
C GLU A 220 -5.45 -17.75 10.86
N ILE A 221 -5.91 -18.91 10.38
CA ILE A 221 -7.35 -19.21 10.24
C ILE A 221 -8.00 -19.21 11.63
N ASP A 222 -7.40 -19.93 12.57
CA ASP A 222 -7.83 -20.01 13.97
C ASP A 222 -7.91 -18.60 14.59
N PHE A 223 -6.82 -17.84 14.47
CA PHE A 223 -6.73 -16.48 14.99
C PHE A 223 -7.82 -15.55 14.46
N ILE A 224 -8.08 -15.53 13.14
CA ILE A 224 -9.12 -14.63 12.60
C ILE A 224 -10.53 -15.10 12.97
N LEU A 225 -10.77 -16.40 13.08
CA LEU A 225 -12.05 -16.94 13.52
C LEU A 225 -12.31 -16.65 15.01
N ASP A 226 -11.26 -16.53 15.83
CA ASP A 226 -11.39 -16.18 17.24
C ASP A 226 -11.56 -14.68 17.50
N HIS A 227 -11.17 -13.82 16.56
CA HIS A 227 -11.14 -12.37 16.81
C HIS A 227 -12.07 -11.57 15.90
N VAL A 228 -12.66 -12.18 14.86
CA VAL A 228 -13.45 -11.48 13.84
C VAL A 228 -14.76 -12.17 13.56
N PRO A 229 -15.87 -11.43 13.49
CA PRO A 229 -17.13 -11.96 12.98
C PRO A 229 -16.94 -12.59 11.60
N VAL A 230 -17.35 -13.85 11.44
CA VAL A 230 -17.09 -14.66 10.24
C VAL A 230 -17.62 -14.03 8.95
N GLN A 231 -18.67 -13.19 9.04
CA GLN A 231 -19.25 -12.47 7.90
C GLN A 231 -18.31 -11.40 7.32
N ARG A 232 -17.31 -10.95 8.09
CA ARG A 232 -16.28 -10.00 7.67
C ARG A 232 -15.05 -10.68 7.10
N ILE A 233 -15.07 -12.00 6.93
CA ILE A 233 -13.94 -12.79 6.43
C ILE A 233 -14.27 -13.36 5.04
N LEU A 234 -13.41 -13.05 4.06
CA LEU A 234 -13.40 -13.67 2.75
C LEU A 234 -12.18 -14.57 2.62
N PHE A 235 -12.42 -15.87 2.48
CA PHE A 235 -11.42 -16.84 2.10
C PHE A 235 -11.33 -16.94 0.57
N VAL A 236 -10.11 -17.00 0.04
CA VAL A 236 -9.88 -17.18 -1.41
C VAL A 236 -9.00 -18.41 -1.61
N CYS A 237 -9.49 -19.42 -2.32
CA CYS A 237 -8.73 -20.64 -2.59
C CYS A 237 -8.75 -21.01 -4.07
N LYS A 238 -7.96 -22.01 -4.45
CA LYS A 238 -8.07 -22.66 -5.76
C LYS A 238 -9.04 -23.84 -5.71
N PRO A 239 -9.56 -24.32 -6.85
CA PRO A 239 -10.43 -25.49 -6.90
C PRO A 239 -9.82 -26.71 -6.21
N GLU A 240 -8.52 -26.95 -6.39
CA GLU A 240 -7.85 -28.14 -5.86
C GLU A 240 -7.73 -28.12 -4.33
N ALA A 241 -7.68 -26.92 -3.73
CA ALA A 241 -7.56 -26.73 -2.29
C ALA A 241 -8.92 -26.61 -1.59
N LEU A 242 -10.04 -26.56 -2.33
CA LEU A 242 -11.37 -26.29 -1.78
C LEU A 242 -11.76 -27.25 -0.65
N ALA A 243 -11.59 -28.56 -0.88
CA ALA A 243 -11.96 -29.58 0.11
C ALA A 243 -11.13 -29.43 1.40
N LEU A 244 -9.82 -29.22 1.25
CA LEU A 244 -8.91 -29.03 2.38
C LEU A 244 -9.22 -27.75 3.16
N VAL A 245 -9.37 -26.62 2.46
CA VAL A 245 -9.71 -25.32 3.09
C VAL A 245 -11.03 -25.42 3.86
N LYS A 246 -12.07 -26.02 3.25
CA LYS A 246 -13.36 -26.18 3.92
C LYS A 246 -13.24 -27.05 5.16
N LYS A 247 -12.54 -28.18 5.06
CA LYS A 247 -12.26 -29.06 6.20
C LYS A 247 -11.55 -28.31 7.32
N THR A 248 -10.46 -27.60 7.02
CA THR A 248 -9.69 -26.84 8.01
C THR A 248 -10.55 -25.76 8.69
N ILE A 249 -11.36 -25.00 7.94
CA ILE A 249 -12.24 -23.97 8.52
C ILE A 249 -13.26 -24.62 9.46
N MET A 250 -13.85 -25.76 9.08
CA MET A 250 -14.82 -26.46 9.92
C MET A 250 -14.17 -27.01 11.19
N GLU A 251 -13.01 -27.64 11.09
CA GLU A 251 -12.26 -28.14 12.24
C GLU A 251 -11.89 -27.02 13.22
N ARG A 252 -11.45 -25.85 12.71
CA ARG A 252 -11.15 -24.70 13.59
C ARG A 252 -12.42 -24.07 14.16
N TRP A 253 -13.51 -24.07 13.42
CA TRP A 253 -14.81 -23.61 13.93
C TRP A 253 -15.29 -24.42 15.14
N GLU A 254 -15.04 -25.72 15.17
CA GLU A 254 -15.38 -26.58 16.31
C GLU A 254 -14.51 -26.29 17.54
N MET A 255 -13.34 -25.69 17.35
CA MET A 255 -12.35 -25.39 18.40
C MET A 255 -12.26 -23.90 18.74
N LEU A 256 -13.26 -23.09 18.37
CA LEU A 256 -13.29 -21.65 18.67
C LEU A 256 -13.02 -21.39 20.15
N ALA A 257 -12.15 -20.41 20.44
CA ALA A 257 -11.92 -19.94 21.79
C ALA A 257 -13.22 -19.39 22.40
N GLU A 258 -13.47 -19.61 23.69
CA GLU A 258 -14.70 -19.15 24.37
C GLU A 258 -14.99 -17.65 24.20
N THR A 259 -13.94 -16.85 24.03
CA THR A 259 -14.01 -15.40 23.80
C THR A 259 -14.37 -15.00 22.38
N SER A 260 -14.48 -15.97 21.45
CA SER A 260 -14.70 -15.70 20.04
C SER A 260 -16.05 -15.00 19.80
N PRO A 261 -16.11 -13.96 18.95
CA PRO A 261 -17.37 -13.32 18.56
C PRO A 261 -18.30 -14.29 17.80
N ASN A 262 -17.76 -15.42 17.34
CA ASN A 262 -18.47 -16.39 16.51
C ASN A 262 -19.22 -17.47 17.30
N HIS A 263 -18.96 -17.64 18.61
CA HIS A 263 -19.63 -18.66 19.44
C HIS A 263 -21.15 -18.52 19.51
N LYS A 264 -21.64 -17.28 19.49
CA LYS A 264 -23.08 -16.97 19.65
C LYS A 264 -23.84 -16.89 18.33
N VAL A 265 -23.18 -17.19 17.20
CA VAL A 265 -23.78 -17.08 15.87
C VAL A 265 -24.58 -18.34 15.56
N THR A 266 -25.90 -18.20 15.45
CA THR A 266 -26.82 -19.33 15.21
C THR A 266 -26.75 -19.87 13.78
N THR A 267 -26.45 -19.02 12.80
CA THR A 267 -26.29 -19.41 11.39
C THR A 267 -25.00 -18.84 10.81
N PRO A 268 -23.83 -19.43 11.12
CA PRO A 268 -22.56 -18.89 10.66
C PRO A 268 -22.41 -19.06 9.16
N GLN A 269 -22.11 -17.95 8.47
CA GLN A 269 -21.83 -17.95 7.03
C GLN A 269 -20.48 -17.29 6.78
N ALA A 270 -19.51 -18.12 6.38
CA ALA A 270 -18.23 -17.66 5.86
C ALA A 270 -18.31 -17.47 4.34
N SER A 271 -17.69 -16.41 3.82
CA SER A 271 -17.54 -16.26 2.37
C SER A 271 -16.28 -16.98 1.91
N LEU A 272 -16.44 -17.92 0.97
CA LEU A 272 -15.34 -18.64 0.33
C LEU A 272 -15.44 -18.45 -1.18
N PHE A 273 -14.41 -17.86 -1.79
CA PHE A 273 -14.32 -17.67 -3.22
C PHE A 273 -13.31 -18.65 -3.84
N VAL A 274 -13.75 -19.40 -4.84
CA VAL A 274 -12.91 -20.32 -5.61
C VAL A 274 -12.42 -19.60 -6.86
N ALA A 275 -11.11 -19.33 -6.93
CA ALA A 275 -10.48 -18.65 -8.06
C ALA A 275 -9.99 -19.67 -9.10
N GLU A 276 -10.58 -19.66 -10.29
CA GLU A 276 -10.23 -20.58 -11.37
C GLU A 276 -9.30 -19.91 -12.40
N LYS A 277 -9.73 -18.76 -12.93
CA LYS A 277 -9.14 -18.11 -14.11
C LYS A 277 -8.33 -16.87 -13.77
N GLU A 278 -8.48 -16.32 -12.57
CA GLU A 278 -7.81 -15.10 -12.08
C GLU A 278 -7.99 -13.90 -13.04
N ASN A 279 -9.18 -13.74 -13.62
CA ASN A 279 -9.50 -12.70 -14.59
C ASN A 279 -10.22 -11.49 -13.95
N ASN A 280 -10.58 -10.49 -14.76
CA ASN A 280 -11.28 -9.29 -14.27
C ASN A 280 -12.67 -9.59 -13.69
N LYS A 281 -13.37 -10.62 -14.17
CA LYS A 281 -14.69 -10.99 -13.67
C LYS A 281 -14.58 -11.55 -12.25
N GLU A 282 -13.64 -12.47 -12.03
CA GLU A 282 -13.36 -13.00 -10.70
C GLU A 282 -12.88 -11.91 -9.73
N LEU A 283 -12.03 -11.01 -10.21
CA LEU A 283 -11.60 -9.86 -9.42
C LEU A 283 -12.78 -8.99 -8.97
N GLN A 284 -13.73 -8.73 -9.88
CA GLN A 284 -14.95 -7.98 -9.53
C GLN A 284 -15.76 -8.72 -8.48
N SER A 285 -15.95 -10.03 -8.63
CA SER A 285 -16.67 -10.84 -7.64
C SER A 285 -15.98 -10.84 -6.27
N ILE A 286 -14.65 -10.90 -6.22
CA ILE A 286 -13.89 -10.75 -4.97
C ILE A 286 -14.14 -9.36 -4.37
N MET A 287 -14.08 -8.30 -5.18
CA MET A 287 -14.34 -6.92 -4.72
C MET A 287 -15.75 -6.78 -4.13
N ASP A 288 -16.77 -7.34 -4.78
CA ASP A 288 -18.17 -7.26 -4.35
C ASP A 288 -18.36 -7.96 -2.99
N LEU A 289 -17.78 -9.15 -2.82
CA LEU A 289 -17.80 -9.89 -1.56
C LEU A 289 -17.09 -9.11 -0.44
N LEU A 290 -15.94 -8.49 -0.73
CA LEU A 290 -15.21 -7.68 0.24
C LEU A 290 -15.98 -6.42 0.64
N LEU A 291 -16.65 -5.76 -0.31
CA LEU A 291 -17.47 -4.59 -0.02
C LEU A 291 -18.67 -4.94 0.85
N LYS A 292 -19.33 -6.08 0.58
CA LYS A 292 -20.41 -6.62 1.41
C LYS A 292 -19.91 -6.95 2.81
N GLY A 293 -18.76 -7.64 2.93
CA GLY A 293 -18.17 -7.95 4.24
C GLY A 293 -17.78 -6.71 5.03
N ALA A 294 -17.31 -5.65 4.35
CA ALA A 294 -16.94 -4.39 5.01
C ALA A 294 -18.13 -3.58 5.56
N GLU A 295 -19.35 -3.86 5.08
CA GLU A 295 -20.58 -3.23 5.58
C GLU A 295 -21.11 -3.88 6.87
N ALA A 296 -20.60 -5.06 7.22
CA ALA A 296 -20.96 -5.77 8.45
C ALA A 296 -20.18 -5.30 9.70
N LYS A 297 -19.39 -4.22 9.60
CA LYS A 297 -18.69 -3.57 10.73
C LYS A 297 -19.39 -2.28 11.11
#